data_AF-B5CVM1-F1
#
_entry.id   AF-B5CVM1-F1
#
_cell.length_a   1.000
_cell.length_b   1.000
_cell.length_c   1.000
_cell.angle_alpha   90.00
_cell.angle_beta   90.00
_cell.angle_gamma   90.00
#
_symmetry.space_group_name_H-M   'P 1'
#
loop_
_entity.id
_entity.type
_entity.pdbx_description
1 polymer ?
#
loop_
_entity_poly.entity_id
_entity_poly.type
_entity_poly.pdbx_seq_one_letter_code
_entity_poly.pdbx_strand_id
1 'polypeptide(L)'
;MQEWLFLCFLCPWIEDNLYFCPETRKQTTMGNKTELILIRISGVDRPGLTASVTAILSKYQVDIMDIGQADIHSTLSLGILFKCSDQDSGNIMKELLFKASDLGINIRFYPISDEEYETWVNLQGKNRYILTLLGRKLTAQQIAGATKLLAEQQLNIDGIRRLTGRIPLDEKKANVRACIEFSVRGTPKDREELQSQLMQLSASLGMDFSFQQDNMYRRMRRLICFDMDSTLIETEVIDELAIRAGVGDQVKAITERAMRGEIDFCESFKERVALLKGLDESVMRDIAEHLPITEGVERLMFVLKRYGYKIAILSGGFTYFGNYLKEKFGIDYVYANQLEIVDGKLTGRYLGDIVDGKRKAELLRLLAQVENVDIAQTIAVGDGANDLPMLSTAGLGIAFHAKPKVVANAQQAINTIGLDGVLYFLGFKDSYLDERGKL
;
A
#
# COMPACT_ATOMS: atom_id res chain seq x y z
N MET A 1 -49.66 32.80 -22.81
CA MET A 1 -49.13 34.18 -22.80
C MET A 1 -47.70 34.13 -22.28
N GLN A 2 -46.66 34.31 -23.10
CA GLN A 2 -46.55 34.37 -24.57
C GLN A 2 -45.12 33.86 -24.93
N GLU A 3 -44.81 33.05 -25.96
CA GLU A 3 -45.31 32.87 -27.34
C GLU A 3 -45.01 34.12 -28.22
N TRP A 4 -44.12 34.17 -29.24
CA TRP A 4 -43.41 33.20 -30.12
C TRP A 4 -41.93 33.68 -30.33
N LEU A 5 -40.88 32.88 -30.60
CA LEU A 5 -40.49 32.04 -31.78
C LEU A 5 -39.93 32.83 -33.01
N PHE A 6 -39.42 32.11 -34.04
CA PHE A 6 -38.78 32.51 -35.31
C PHE A 6 -37.23 32.58 -35.33
N LEU A 7 -36.53 32.27 -36.43
CA LEU A 7 -37.00 31.99 -37.81
C LEU A 7 -36.76 30.54 -38.28
N CYS A 8 -37.69 30.04 -39.12
CA CYS A 8 -37.42 29.04 -40.16
C CYS A 8 -37.22 29.74 -41.52
N PHE A 9 -36.67 29.03 -42.50
CA PHE A 9 -36.88 29.32 -43.93
C PHE A 9 -37.35 28.04 -44.65
N LEU A 10 -38.45 28.17 -45.41
CA LEU A 10 -38.95 27.16 -46.38
C LEU A 10 -38.41 27.53 -47.79
N CYS A 11 -38.58 26.78 -48.89
CA CYS A 11 -39.78 26.20 -49.56
C CYS A 11 -39.26 25.52 -50.89
N PRO A 12 -40.09 24.99 -51.84
CA PRO A 12 -41.32 24.16 -51.74
C PRO A 12 -41.45 23.04 -52.84
N TRP A 13 -42.54 22.23 -52.78
CA TRP A 13 -43.15 21.44 -53.89
C TRP A 13 -42.31 20.26 -54.48
N ILE A 14 -42.75 19.29 -55.32
CA ILE A 14 -44.04 18.72 -55.88
C ILE A 14 -43.70 17.27 -56.38
N GLU A 15 -44.56 16.26 -56.65
CA GLU A 15 -46.03 16.06 -56.79
C GLU A 15 -46.45 14.62 -56.32
N ASP A 16 -47.74 14.25 -56.46
CA ASP A 16 -48.26 12.87 -56.27
C ASP A 16 -48.15 11.99 -57.54
N ASN A 17 -47.99 10.66 -57.40
CA ASN A 17 -48.75 9.66 -58.19
C ASN A 17 -48.59 8.19 -57.71
N LEU A 18 -49.49 7.32 -58.18
CA LEU A 18 -49.65 5.92 -57.75
C LEU A 18 -48.59 4.94 -58.34
N TYR A 19 -48.28 3.84 -57.64
CA TYR A 19 -48.73 2.46 -57.98
C TYR A 19 -47.92 1.34 -57.24
N PHE A 20 -48.66 0.35 -56.70
CA PHE A 20 -48.29 -1.05 -56.38
C PHE A 20 -46.97 -1.39 -55.65
N CYS A 21 -47.12 -2.12 -54.54
CA CYS A 21 -46.02 -2.82 -53.85
C CYS A 21 -45.84 -4.24 -54.44
N PRO A 22 -44.65 -4.60 -54.97
CA PRO A 22 -44.33 -5.98 -55.35
C PRO A 22 -43.74 -6.77 -54.16
N GLU A 23 -44.00 -8.08 -54.09
CA GLU A 23 -43.56 -8.94 -52.99
C GLU A 23 -42.03 -9.14 -52.96
N THR A 24 -41.30 -8.25 -52.27
CA THR A 24 -39.89 -8.51 -51.92
C THR A 24 -39.81 -9.59 -50.86
N ARG A 25 -39.42 -10.80 -51.30
CA ARG A 25 -39.13 -12.00 -50.48
C ARG A 25 -38.55 -11.64 -49.11
N LYS A 26 -39.03 -12.31 -48.06
CA LYS A 26 -38.30 -12.42 -46.79
C LYS A 26 -36.93 -13.05 -47.05
N GLN A 27 -35.89 -12.22 -47.15
CA GLN A 27 -34.53 -12.69 -46.91
C GLN A 27 -34.42 -13.02 -45.43
N THR A 28 -34.46 -14.30 -45.10
CA THR A 28 -34.11 -14.77 -43.76
C THR A 28 -32.63 -14.46 -43.54
N THR A 29 -32.34 -13.36 -42.85
CA THR A 29 -30.99 -13.08 -42.36
C THR A 29 -30.63 -14.17 -41.37
N MET A 30 -29.88 -15.18 -41.81
CA MET A 30 -29.17 -16.06 -40.89
C MET A 30 -28.15 -15.17 -40.17
N GLY A 31 -28.49 -14.75 -38.95
CA GLY A 31 -27.54 -14.07 -38.09
C GLY A 31 -26.39 -15.04 -37.80
N ASN A 32 -25.16 -14.64 -38.12
CA ASN A 32 -23.98 -15.44 -37.81
C ASN A 32 -23.98 -15.71 -36.31
N LYS A 33 -24.16 -16.99 -35.95
CA LYS A 33 -24.24 -17.40 -34.56
C LYS A 33 -22.82 -17.41 -34.00
N THR A 34 -22.61 -16.69 -32.92
CA THR A 34 -21.28 -16.57 -32.30
C THR A 34 -21.12 -17.52 -31.12
N GLU A 35 -19.92 -18.03 -30.92
CA GLU A 35 -19.54 -18.85 -29.77
C GLU A 35 -18.44 -18.15 -28.97
N LEU A 36 -18.55 -18.19 -27.64
CA LEU A 36 -17.53 -17.74 -26.69
C LEU A 36 -16.69 -18.94 -26.23
N ILE A 37 -15.37 -18.86 -26.38
CA ILE A 37 -14.46 -19.97 -26.05
C ILE A 37 -13.29 -19.44 -25.23
N LEU A 38 -13.14 -19.99 -24.02
CA LEU A 38 -11.96 -19.81 -23.19
C LEU A 38 -10.96 -20.94 -23.47
N ILE A 39 -9.84 -20.62 -24.11
CA ILE A 39 -8.69 -21.51 -24.14
C ILE A 39 -7.83 -21.31 -22.90
N ARG A 40 -7.40 -22.42 -22.30
CA ARG A 40 -6.41 -22.46 -21.21
C ARG A 40 -5.23 -23.30 -21.66
N ILE A 41 -4.07 -22.67 -21.72
CA ILE A 41 -2.80 -23.25 -22.17
C ILE A 41 -1.87 -23.37 -20.96
N SER A 42 -1.22 -24.52 -20.81
CA SER A 42 -0.19 -24.72 -19.78
C SER A 42 0.96 -25.64 -20.21
N GLY A 43 2.18 -25.27 -19.84
CA GLY A 43 3.40 -25.99 -20.21
C GLY A 43 4.65 -25.23 -19.83
N VAL A 44 5.80 -25.62 -20.37
CA VAL A 44 7.07 -24.90 -20.19
C VAL A 44 7.03 -23.60 -21.01
N ASP A 45 7.34 -22.46 -20.38
CA ASP A 45 7.36 -21.17 -21.07
C ASP A 45 8.46 -21.11 -22.14
N ARG A 46 8.14 -20.47 -23.27
CA ARG A 46 9.04 -20.29 -24.42
C ARG A 46 8.72 -19.00 -25.17
N PRO A 47 9.74 -18.21 -25.60
CA PRO A 47 9.54 -17.06 -26.46
C PRO A 47 8.73 -17.41 -27.72
N GLY A 48 7.77 -16.57 -28.07
CA GLY A 48 6.92 -16.74 -29.26
C GLY A 48 5.74 -17.70 -29.11
N LEU A 49 5.51 -18.31 -27.93
CA LEU A 49 4.33 -19.16 -27.69
C LEU A 49 3.02 -18.38 -27.86
N THR A 50 2.85 -17.27 -27.12
CA THR A 50 1.64 -16.42 -27.21
C THR A 50 1.42 -15.93 -28.63
N ALA A 51 2.49 -15.49 -29.32
CA ALA A 51 2.43 -15.07 -30.72
C ALA A 51 2.02 -16.21 -31.68
N SER A 52 2.48 -17.44 -31.45
CA SER A 52 2.09 -18.62 -32.25
C SER A 52 0.61 -18.95 -32.13
N VAL A 53 0.03 -18.72 -30.94
CA VAL A 53 -1.40 -18.94 -30.65
C VAL A 53 -2.24 -17.83 -31.26
N THR A 54 -1.87 -16.56 -31.05
CA THR A 54 -2.63 -15.42 -31.60
C THR A 54 -2.55 -15.34 -33.13
N ALA A 55 -1.45 -15.81 -33.75
CA ALA A 55 -1.31 -15.89 -35.21
C ALA A 55 -2.19 -16.98 -35.87
N ILE A 56 -2.73 -17.92 -35.09
CA ILE A 56 -3.78 -18.85 -35.54
C ILE A 56 -5.14 -18.16 -35.41
N LEU A 57 -5.43 -17.60 -34.22
CA LEU A 57 -6.68 -16.86 -33.96
C LEU A 57 -6.94 -15.73 -34.97
N SER A 58 -5.90 -14.99 -35.36
CA SER A 58 -6.01 -13.87 -36.31
C SER A 58 -6.44 -14.27 -37.73
N LYS A 59 -6.27 -15.55 -38.13
CA LYS A 59 -6.75 -16.06 -39.42
C LYS A 59 -8.28 -16.03 -39.53
N TYR A 60 -8.95 -16.19 -38.39
CA TYR A 60 -10.40 -16.39 -38.27
C TYR A 60 -11.13 -15.14 -37.74
N GLN A 61 -10.45 -13.98 -37.72
CA GLN A 61 -11.02 -12.68 -37.33
C GLN A 61 -11.77 -12.69 -35.98
N VAL A 62 -11.27 -13.45 -35.00
CA VAL A 62 -11.92 -13.57 -33.69
C VAL A 62 -11.76 -12.30 -32.85
N ASP A 63 -12.79 -11.94 -32.08
CA ASP A 63 -12.69 -10.89 -31.08
C ASP A 63 -12.08 -11.46 -29.79
N ILE A 64 -11.02 -10.83 -29.26
CA ILE A 64 -10.48 -11.19 -27.94
C ILE A 64 -11.28 -10.45 -26.85
N MET A 65 -11.94 -11.20 -25.98
CA MET A 65 -12.81 -10.67 -24.93
C MET A 65 -12.07 -10.52 -23.58
N ASP A 66 -11.13 -11.42 -23.28
CA ASP A 66 -10.19 -11.32 -22.15
C ASP A 66 -8.90 -12.09 -22.45
N ILE A 67 -7.78 -11.66 -21.88
CA ILE A 67 -6.48 -12.34 -21.99
C ILE A 67 -5.64 -12.15 -20.73
N GLY A 68 -5.21 -13.28 -20.13
CA GLY A 68 -4.42 -13.30 -18.91
C GLY A 68 -3.27 -14.30 -19.01
N GLN A 69 -2.05 -13.85 -18.69
CA GLN A 69 -0.84 -14.68 -18.69
C GLN A 69 -0.11 -14.59 -17.35
N ALA A 70 0.35 -15.74 -16.85
CA ALA A 70 1.29 -15.84 -15.75
C ALA A 70 2.39 -16.87 -16.09
N ASP A 71 3.65 -16.52 -15.85
CA ASP A 71 4.74 -17.49 -15.73
C ASP A 71 5.11 -17.64 -14.25
N ILE A 72 5.25 -18.87 -13.79
CA ILE A 72 5.74 -19.23 -12.46
C ILE A 72 6.82 -20.30 -12.64
N HIS A 73 8.08 -19.92 -12.41
CA HIS A 73 9.24 -20.81 -12.52
C HIS A 73 9.38 -21.51 -13.89
N SER A 74 9.25 -20.75 -14.99
CA SER A 74 9.25 -21.27 -16.36
C SER A 74 8.07 -22.18 -16.69
N THR A 75 6.99 -22.11 -15.91
CA THR A 75 5.71 -22.79 -16.18
C THR A 75 4.67 -21.74 -16.54
N LEU A 76 4.31 -21.74 -17.82
CA LEU A 76 3.30 -20.86 -18.37
C LEU A 76 1.89 -21.32 -17.98
N SER A 77 1.04 -20.35 -17.62
CA SER A 77 -0.41 -20.44 -17.66
C SER A 77 -0.94 -19.25 -18.47
N LEU A 78 -1.57 -19.53 -19.61
CA LEU A 78 -2.12 -18.54 -20.54
C LEU A 78 -3.60 -18.83 -20.78
N GLY A 79 -4.47 -17.90 -20.38
CA GLY A 79 -5.90 -17.89 -20.69
C GLY A 79 -6.21 -16.86 -21.77
N ILE A 80 -6.97 -17.26 -22.79
CA ILE A 80 -7.54 -16.33 -23.79
C ILE A 80 -9.02 -16.68 -23.94
N LEU A 81 -9.90 -15.72 -23.64
CA LEU A 81 -11.32 -15.79 -23.96
C LEU A 81 -11.55 -15.04 -25.28
N PHE A 82 -12.10 -15.71 -26.28
CA PHE A 82 -12.41 -15.11 -27.56
C PHE A 82 -13.84 -15.44 -28.02
N LYS A 83 -14.38 -14.59 -28.89
CA LYS A 83 -15.66 -14.78 -29.58
C LYS A 83 -15.39 -15.05 -31.06
N CYS A 84 -15.97 -16.11 -31.62
CA CYS A 84 -15.83 -16.50 -33.02
C CYS A 84 -17.18 -16.87 -33.66
N SER A 85 -17.18 -17.10 -34.97
CA SER A 85 -18.29 -17.73 -35.70
C SER A 85 -18.40 -19.22 -35.32
N ASP A 86 -19.62 -19.75 -35.21
CA ASP A 86 -19.88 -21.18 -34.99
C ASP A 86 -19.37 -22.07 -36.15
N GLN A 87 -19.21 -21.51 -37.35
CA GLN A 87 -18.63 -22.18 -38.52
C GLN A 87 -17.10 -22.34 -38.42
N ASP A 88 -16.43 -21.49 -37.62
CA ASP A 88 -14.96 -21.45 -37.53
C ASP A 88 -14.42 -22.12 -36.27
N SER A 89 -15.21 -22.22 -35.20
CA SER A 89 -14.76 -22.71 -33.88
C SER A 89 -14.05 -24.06 -33.95
N GLY A 90 -14.63 -25.04 -34.63
CA GLY A 90 -14.03 -26.37 -34.82
C GLY A 90 -12.70 -26.35 -35.58
N ASN A 91 -12.51 -25.42 -36.52
CA ASN A 91 -11.26 -25.25 -37.27
C ASN A 91 -10.19 -24.57 -36.41
N ILE A 92 -10.57 -23.51 -35.67
CA ILE A 92 -9.72 -22.83 -34.69
C ILE A 92 -9.20 -23.84 -33.65
N MET A 93 -10.11 -24.62 -33.05
CA MET A 93 -9.76 -25.64 -32.05
C MET A 93 -8.78 -26.68 -32.61
N LYS A 94 -9.00 -27.13 -33.84
CA LYS A 94 -8.14 -28.10 -34.53
C LYS A 94 -6.73 -27.55 -34.77
N GLU A 95 -6.59 -26.35 -35.36
CA GLU A 95 -5.27 -25.73 -35.58
C GLU A 95 -4.52 -25.51 -34.25
N LEU A 96 -5.22 -25.02 -33.22
CA LEU A 96 -4.63 -24.80 -31.90
C LEU A 96 -4.19 -26.10 -31.21
N LEU A 97 -4.93 -27.22 -31.40
CA LEU A 97 -4.51 -28.54 -30.91
C LEU A 97 -3.23 -29.04 -31.57
N PHE A 98 -3.12 -28.93 -32.90
CA PHE A 98 -1.88 -29.27 -33.60
C PHE A 98 -0.72 -28.39 -33.12
N LYS A 99 -0.94 -27.07 -33.01
CA LYS A 99 0.14 -26.16 -32.58
C LYS A 99 0.56 -26.35 -31.13
N ALA A 100 -0.37 -26.73 -30.24
CA ALA A 100 -0.05 -27.09 -28.86
C ALA A 100 0.80 -28.37 -28.81
N SER A 101 0.49 -29.37 -29.64
CA SER A 101 1.29 -30.58 -29.80
C SER A 101 2.72 -30.27 -30.28
N ASP A 102 2.86 -29.47 -31.35
CA ASP A 102 4.17 -29.03 -31.89
C ASP A 102 5.04 -28.32 -30.84
N LEU A 103 4.41 -27.51 -29.99
CA LEU A 103 5.10 -26.73 -28.95
C LEU A 103 5.39 -27.55 -27.68
N GLY A 104 4.78 -28.74 -27.53
CA GLY A 104 4.88 -29.56 -26.32
C GLY A 104 4.13 -28.98 -25.12
N ILE A 105 2.98 -28.34 -25.36
CA ILE A 105 2.16 -27.68 -24.34
C ILE A 105 0.74 -28.26 -24.32
N ASN A 106 0.09 -28.21 -23.16
CA ASN A 106 -1.30 -28.61 -23.02
C ASN A 106 -2.20 -27.43 -23.40
N ILE A 107 -3.28 -27.70 -24.13
CA ILE A 107 -4.39 -26.76 -24.34
C ILE A 107 -5.70 -27.44 -23.95
N ARG A 108 -6.61 -26.67 -23.34
CA ARG A 108 -7.98 -27.05 -23.04
C ARG A 108 -8.93 -25.97 -23.51
N PHE A 109 -10.07 -26.38 -24.01
CA PHE A 109 -11.12 -25.51 -24.53
C PHE A 109 -12.33 -25.59 -23.61
N TYR A 110 -12.88 -24.44 -23.25
CA TYR A 110 -14.08 -24.30 -22.45
C TYR A 110 -15.03 -23.37 -23.22
N PRO A 111 -16.03 -23.90 -23.93
CA PRO A 111 -17.16 -23.10 -24.38
C PRO A 111 -17.80 -22.42 -23.16
N ILE A 112 -18.12 -21.13 -23.29
CA ILE A 112 -18.75 -20.33 -22.25
C ILE A 112 -20.13 -19.93 -22.75
N SER A 113 -21.17 -20.14 -21.95
CA SER A 113 -22.52 -19.65 -22.26
C SER A 113 -22.65 -18.15 -22.01
N ASP A 114 -23.60 -17.49 -22.68
CA ASP A 114 -23.85 -16.05 -22.49
C ASP A 114 -24.20 -15.74 -21.03
N GLU A 115 -24.91 -16.64 -20.33
CA GLU A 115 -25.25 -16.51 -18.90
C GLU A 115 -24.02 -16.60 -17.99
N GLU A 116 -23.07 -17.51 -18.27
CA GLU A 116 -21.80 -17.58 -17.55
C GLU A 116 -20.93 -16.36 -17.81
N TYR A 117 -20.91 -15.85 -19.05
CA TYR A 117 -20.15 -14.66 -19.41
C TYR A 117 -20.72 -13.41 -18.73
N GLU A 118 -22.03 -13.17 -18.82
CA GLU A 118 -22.71 -12.08 -18.11
C GLU A 118 -22.52 -12.20 -16.60
N THR A 119 -22.60 -13.42 -16.02
CA THR A 119 -22.30 -13.62 -14.60
C THR A 119 -20.86 -13.23 -14.25
N TRP A 120 -19.88 -13.55 -15.11
CA TRP A 120 -18.48 -13.17 -14.92
C TRP A 120 -18.25 -11.66 -15.09
N VAL A 121 -18.90 -11.01 -16.05
CA VAL A 121 -18.88 -9.55 -16.24
C VAL A 121 -19.47 -8.84 -15.02
N ASN A 122 -20.64 -9.27 -14.54
CA ASN A 122 -21.29 -8.70 -13.35
C ASN A 122 -20.54 -9.01 -12.03
N LEU A 123 -19.57 -9.93 -12.05
CA LEU A 123 -18.62 -10.16 -10.95
C LEU A 123 -17.39 -9.22 -10.97
N GLN A 124 -17.25 -8.35 -11.99
CA GLN A 124 -16.28 -7.24 -12.01
C GLN A 124 -16.67 -6.13 -11.01
N GLY A 125 -16.46 -6.41 -9.72
CA GLY A 125 -16.77 -5.47 -8.64
C GLY A 125 -16.54 -5.99 -7.23
N LYS A 126 -16.33 -7.30 -7.06
CA LYS A 126 -15.94 -7.86 -5.74
C LYS A 126 -14.69 -7.15 -5.21
N ASN A 127 -14.79 -6.69 -3.96
CA ASN A 127 -13.69 -6.00 -3.27
C ASN A 127 -12.38 -6.78 -3.41
N ARG A 128 -11.29 -6.04 -3.64
CA ARG A 128 -9.93 -6.55 -3.61
C ARG A 128 -9.22 -6.01 -2.39
N TYR A 129 -8.47 -6.88 -1.73
CA TYR A 129 -7.59 -6.53 -0.63
C TYR A 129 -6.20 -7.08 -0.92
N ILE A 130 -5.19 -6.44 -0.34
CA ILE A 130 -3.85 -6.98 -0.23
C ILE A 130 -3.62 -7.38 1.23
N LEU A 131 -3.15 -8.61 1.43
CA LEU A 131 -2.44 -9.00 2.65
C LEU A 131 -0.95 -9.06 2.33
N THR A 132 -0.14 -8.22 2.95
CA THR A 132 1.32 -8.35 2.93
C THR A 132 1.76 -9.03 4.22
N LEU A 133 2.61 -10.07 4.11
CA LEU A 133 3.34 -10.67 5.23
C LEU A 133 4.82 -10.29 5.13
N LEU A 134 5.45 -10.01 6.27
CA LEU A 134 6.76 -9.37 6.34
C LEU A 134 7.55 -9.85 7.57
N GLY A 135 8.88 -9.95 7.44
CA GLY A 135 9.77 -10.26 8.56
C GLY A 135 11.19 -10.58 8.10
N ARG A 136 12.08 -10.96 9.02
CA ARG A 136 13.46 -11.42 8.67
C ARG A 136 13.42 -12.71 7.82
N LYS A 137 12.52 -13.62 8.17
CA LYS A 137 12.23 -14.86 7.42
C LYS A 137 10.72 -15.12 7.44
N LEU A 138 10.20 -15.76 6.40
CA LEU A 138 8.81 -16.22 6.33
C LEU A 138 8.77 -17.75 6.28
N THR A 139 8.07 -18.37 7.22
CA THR A 139 7.96 -19.82 7.40
C THR A 139 6.66 -20.36 6.79
N ALA A 140 6.61 -21.67 6.55
CA ALA A 140 5.38 -22.34 6.11
C ALA A 140 4.24 -22.20 7.15
N GLN A 141 4.55 -22.18 8.45
CA GLN A 141 3.57 -22.02 9.53
C GLN A 141 2.93 -20.62 9.53
N GLN A 142 3.75 -19.57 9.36
CA GLN A 142 3.29 -18.19 9.23
C GLN A 142 2.36 -18.00 8.03
N ILE A 143 2.76 -18.54 6.86
CA ILE A 143 1.95 -18.49 5.63
C ILE A 143 0.65 -19.29 5.80
N ALA A 144 0.71 -20.52 6.33
CA ALA A 144 -0.46 -21.37 6.52
C ALA A 144 -1.48 -20.79 7.51
N GLY A 145 -1.01 -20.13 8.58
CA GLY A 145 -1.90 -19.40 9.50
C GLY A 145 -2.62 -18.26 8.78
N ALA A 146 -1.90 -17.44 8.05
CA ALA A 146 -2.46 -16.28 7.35
C ALA A 146 -3.46 -16.69 6.24
N THR A 147 -3.13 -17.70 5.43
CA THR A 147 -4.03 -18.18 4.37
C THR A 147 -5.25 -18.93 4.92
N LYS A 148 -5.13 -19.57 6.09
CA LYS A 148 -6.28 -20.15 6.81
C LYS A 148 -7.29 -19.06 7.21
N LEU A 149 -6.84 -17.97 7.84
CA LEU A 149 -7.72 -16.87 8.27
C LEU A 149 -8.44 -16.23 7.07
N LEU A 150 -7.74 -16.03 5.95
CA LEU A 150 -8.36 -15.57 4.70
C LEU A 150 -9.47 -16.52 4.21
N ALA A 151 -9.25 -17.83 4.25
CA ALA A 151 -10.23 -18.84 3.82
C ALA A 151 -11.43 -18.93 4.77
N GLU A 152 -11.23 -18.82 6.08
CA GLU A 152 -12.31 -18.77 7.07
C GLU A 152 -13.22 -17.54 6.87
N GLN A 153 -12.65 -16.43 6.42
CA GLN A 153 -13.36 -15.21 5.99
C GLN A 153 -13.86 -15.25 4.53
N GLN A 154 -13.81 -16.41 3.85
CA GLN A 154 -14.27 -16.63 2.46
C GLN A 154 -13.59 -15.74 1.39
N LEU A 155 -12.35 -15.31 1.64
CA LEU A 155 -11.54 -14.57 0.67
C LEU A 155 -10.77 -15.53 -0.25
N ASN A 156 -10.90 -15.35 -1.56
CA ASN A 156 -10.09 -16.08 -2.54
C ASN A 156 -8.71 -15.42 -2.67
N ILE A 157 -7.65 -16.22 -2.83
CA ILE A 157 -6.31 -15.69 -3.19
C ILE A 157 -6.20 -15.72 -4.72
N ASP A 158 -6.20 -14.53 -5.33
CA ASP A 158 -6.08 -14.33 -6.78
C ASP A 158 -4.62 -14.43 -7.25
N GLY A 159 -3.65 -14.18 -6.37
CA GLY A 159 -2.23 -14.27 -6.70
C GLY A 159 -1.32 -14.02 -5.50
N ILE A 160 -0.11 -14.58 -5.56
CA ILE A 160 0.92 -14.49 -4.52
C ILE A 160 2.21 -13.98 -5.16
N ARG A 161 2.85 -12.97 -4.59
CA ARG A 161 4.05 -12.32 -5.13
C ARG A 161 5.08 -12.07 -4.04
N ARG A 162 6.35 -12.37 -4.30
CA ARG A 162 7.45 -11.92 -3.42
C ARG A 162 7.78 -10.46 -3.73
N LEU A 163 7.80 -9.60 -2.71
CA LEU A 163 8.24 -8.20 -2.82
C LEU A 163 9.73 -8.03 -2.57
N THR A 164 10.35 -8.88 -1.75
CA THR A 164 11.80 -8.85 -1.52
C THR A 164 12.62 -9.59 -2.59
N GLY A 165 13.93 -9.38 -2.59
CA GLY A 165 14.89 -10.16 -3.38
C GLY A 165 14.87 -11.67 -3.07
N ARG A 166 15.65 -12.44 -3.85
CA ARG A 166 15.86 -13.87 -3.58
C ARG A 166 16.68 -14.02 -2.30
N ILE A 167 16.22 -14.85 -1.37
CA ILE A 167 16.93 -15.15 -0.12
C ILE A 167 18.23 -15.92 -0.47
N PRO A 168 19.41 -15.48 -0.01
CA PRO A 168 20.66 -16.22 -0.18
C PRO A 168 20.68 -17.47 0.71
N LEU A 169 21.38 -18.52 0.28
CA LEU A 169 21.59 -19.73 1.10
C LEU A 169 22.54 -19.51 2.30
N ASP A 170 23.28 -18.40 2.30
CA ASP A 170 24.12 -17.98 3.41
C ASP A 170 23.30 -17.12 4.39
N GLU A 171 22.84 -17.76 5.47
CA GLU A 171 22.04 -17.13 6.53
C GLU A 171 22.79 -16.04 7.32
N LYS A 172 24.12 -15.92 7.18
CA LYS A 172 24.93 -14.91 7.89
C LYS A 172 24.82 -13.50 7.31
N LYS A 173 24.08 -13.31 6.22
CA LYS A 173 23.84 -11.99 5.61
C LYS A 173 22.78 -11.23 6.39
N ALA A 174 23.22 -10.32 7.27
CA ALA A 174 22.40 -9.69 8.30
C ALA A 174 21.09 -9.03 7.82
N ASN A 175 21.06 -8.45 6.61
CA ASN A 175 19.94 -7.61 6.14
C ASN A 175 18.88 -8.38 5.32
N VAL A 176 18.71 -9.69 5.51
CA VAL A 176 17.65 -10.46 4.82
C VAL A 176 16.27 -10.02 5.31
N ARG A 177 15.48 -9.49 4.37
CA ARG A 177 14.04 -9.22 4.52
C ARG A 177 13.27 -10.23 3.67
N ALA A 178 12.22 -10.82 4.22
CA ALA A 178 11.31 -11.74 3.56
C ALA A 178 9.92 -11.11 3.52
N CYS A 179 9.45 -10.77 2.31
CA CYS A 179 8.13 -10.17 2.12
C CYS A 179 7.34 -10.84 1.00
N ILE A 180 6.07 -11.18 1.28
CA ILE A 180 5.13 -11.78 0.34
C ILE A 180 3.82 -10.99 0.36
N GLU A 181 3.37 -10.57 -0.80
CA GLU A 181 2.08 -9.93 -1.08
C GLU A 181 1.07 -10.99 -1.58
N PHE A 182 -0.11 -11.03 -0.97
CA PHE A 182 -1.25 -11.83 -1.40
C PHE A 182 -2.33 -10.88 -1.92
N SER A 183 -2.66 -10.98 -3.21
CA SER A 183 -3.84 -10.34 -3.79
C SER A 183 -5.05 -11.20 -3.52
N VAL A 184 -6.03 -10.69 -2.78
CA VAL A 184 -7.23 -11.44 -2.38
C VAL A 184 -8.52 -10.76 -2.84
N ARG A 185 -9.54 -11.55 -3.18
CA ARG A 185 -10.83 -11.10 -3.70
C ARG A 185 -12.00 -11.66 -2.90
N GLY A 186 -12.95 -10.80 -2.57
CA GLY A 186 -14.11 -11.11 -1.74
C GLY A 186 -14.37 -9.98 -0.75
N THR A 187 -15.43 -10.10 0.04
CA THR A 187 -15.69 -9.22 1.18
C THR A 187 -15.56 -10.08 2.45
N PRO A 188 -14.74 -9.70 3.44
CA PRO A 188 -14.66 -10.43 4.71
C PRO A 188 -16.04 -10.48 5.39
N LYS A 189 -16.33 -11.54 6.16
CA LYS A 189 -17.57 -11.61 6.96
C LYS A 189 -17.50 -10.60 8.10
N ASP A 190 -16.37 -10.62 8.79
CA ASP A 190 -15.99 -9.66 9.81
C ASP A 190 -14.55 -9.20 9.55
N ARG A 191 -14.35 -7.89 9.44
CA ARG A 191 -13.04 -7.28 9.18
C ARG A 191 -12.27 -7.04 10.48
N GLU A 192 -12.95 -6.78 11.59
CA GLU A 192 -12.34 -6.53 12.90
C GLU A 192 -11.88 -7.85 13.53
N GLU A 193 -12.66 -8.92 13.38
CA GLU A 193 -12.27 -10.29 13.74
C GLU A 193 -11.00 -10.71 12.97
N LEU A 194 -11.01 -10.59 11.63
CA LEU A 194 -9.86 -10.92 10.78
C LEU A 194 -8.60 -10.11 11.17
N GLN A 195 -8.77 -8.82 11.41
CA GLN A 195 -7.68 -7.93 11.84
C GLN A 195 -7.12 -8.34 13.21
N SER A 196 -7.98 -8.68 14.18
CA SER A 196 -7.60 -9.17 15.51
C SER A 196 -6.87 -10.53 15.43
N GLN A 197 -7.38 -11.46 14.63
CA GLN A 197 -6.76 -12.77 14.41
C GLN A 197 -5.38 -12.65 13.73
N LEU A 198 -5.23 -11.74 12.77
CA LEU A 198 -3.93 -11.45 12.15
C LEU A 198 -2.94 -10.79 13.13
N MET A 199 -3.39 -9.90 14.03
CA MET A 199 -2.55 -9.38 15.12
C MET A 199 -2.07 -10.47 16.08
N GLN A 200 -2.97 -11.38 16.48
CA GLN A 200 -2.61 -12.52 17.33
C GLN A 200 -1.61 -13.47 16.64
N LEU A 201 -1.79 -13.73 15.34
CA LEU A 201 -0.88 -14.55 14.53
C LEU A 201 0.49 -13.87 14.35
N SER A 202 0.50 -12.56 14.14
CA SER A 202 1.71 -11.73 14.04
C SER A 202 2.56 -11.82 15.31
N ALA A 203 1.95 -11.56 16.47
CA ALA A 203 2.62 -11.60 17.77
C ALA A 203 3.09 -13.02 18.15
N SER A 204 2.28 -14.05 17.89
CA SER A 204 2.61 -15.44 18.29
C SER A 204 3.63 -16.13 17.39
N LEU A 205 3.74 -15.74 16.11
CA LEU A 205 4.68 -16.35 15.16
C LEU A 205 5.87 -15.47 14.77
N GLY A 206 5.98 -14.24 15.29
CA GLY A 206 7.10 -13.34 15.01
C GLY A 206 7.16 -12.92 13.52
N MET A 207 6.06 -12.34 13.02
CA MET A 207 6.01 -11.69 11.71
C MET A 207 5.16 -10.42 11.77
N ASP A 208 5.39 -9.51 10.84
CA ASP A 208 4.58 -8.31 10.64
C ASP A 208 3.59 -8.51 9.49
N PHE A 209 2.46 -7.80 9.51
CA PHE A 209 1.45 -7.89 8.45
C PHE A 209 0.77 -6.55 8.13
N SER A 210 0.22 -6.48 6.93
CA SER A 210 -0.52 -5.33 6.43
C SER A 210 -1.74 -5.82 5.65
N PHE A 211 -2.95 -5.57 6.17
CA PHE A 211 -4.19 -5.82 5.44
C PHE A 211 -4.80 -4.50 4.96
N GLN A 212 -4.98 -4.36 3.65
CA GLN A 212 -5.40 -3.12 2.98
C GLN A 212 -6.39 -3.40 1.87
N GLN A 213 -7.30 -2.46 1.58
CA GLN A 213 -8.07 -2.51 0.33
C GLN A 213 -7.16 -2.13 -0.85
N ASP A 214 -7.24 -2.84 -1.97
CA ASP A 214 -6.49 -2.51 -3.20
C ASP A 214 -7.26 -1.46 -4.02
N ASN A 215 -7.36 -0.26 -3.46
CA ASN A 215 -7.96 0.91 -4.08
C ASN A 215 -6.88 1.86 -4.66
N MET A 216 -7.30 2.92 -5.34
CA MET A 216 -6.36 3.87 -5.94
C MET A 216 -5.53 4.63 -4.89
N TYR A 217 -6.10 4.93 -3.73
CA TYR A 217 -5.38 5.62 -2.65
C TYR A 217 -4.20 4.82 -2.13
N ARG A 218 -4.33 3.49 -1.95
CA ARG A 218 -3.21 2.60 -1.60
C ARG A 218 -2.01 2.78 -2.52
N ARG A 219 -2.29 2.89 -3.83
CA ARG A 219 -1.30 2.92 -4.92
C ARG A 219 -0.73 4.31 -5.20
N MET A 220 -1.37 5.37 -4.69
CA MET A 220 -0.99 6.77 -4.95
C MET A 220 -0.76 7.55 -3.66
N ARG A 221 -0.13 6.95 -2.65
CA ARG A 221 0.26 7.67 -1.43
C ARG A 221 1.36 8.69 -1.75
N ARG A 222 1.33 9.85 -1.08
CA ARG A 222 2.18 11.02 -1.42
C ARG A 222 2.79 11.75 -0.23
N LEU A 223 2.13 11.74 0.93
CA LEU A 223 2.59 12.40 2.16
C LEU A 223 2.80 11.35 3.24
N ILE A 224 3.95 11.39 3.93
CA ILE A 224 4.25 10.54 5.07
C ILE A 224 4.76 11.38 6.25
N CYS A 225 4.14 11.17 7.41
CA CYS A 225 4.49 11.80 8.67
C CYS A 225 5.04 10.75 9.65
N PHE A 226 6.10 11.11 10.37
CA PHE A 226 6.76 10.28 11.38
C PHE A 226 6.78 10.99 12.75
N ASP A 227 6.70 10.25 13.86
CA ASP A 227 7.34 10.73 15.10
C ASP A 227 8.86 10.68 14.96
N MET A 228 9.58 11.40 15.81
CA MET A 228 11.04 11.44 15.87
C MET A 228 11.54 10.42 16.89
N ASP A 229 11.35 10.72 18.17
CA ASP A 229 11.70 9.86 19.31
C ASP A 229 11.06 8.47 19.16
N SER A 230 11.79 7.44 19.59
CA SER A 230 11.40 6.02 19.49
C SER A 230 10.98 5.50 18.09
N THR A 231 11.12 6.30 17.01
CA THR A 231 10.61 5.99 15.66
C THR A 231 11.65 6.23 14.56
N LEU A 232 12.14 7.45 14.37
CA LEU A 232 13.26 7.77 13.47
C LEU A 232 14.63 7.66 14.16
N ILE A 233 14.63 7.72 15.49
CA ILE A 233 15.78 7.51 16.36
C ILE A 233 15.41 6.52 17.48
N GLU A 234 16.39 5.77 17.96
CA GLU A 234 16.21 4.68 18.92
C GLU A 234 16.19 5.13 20.40
N THR A 235 16.04 6.45 20.63
CA THR A 235 16.14 7.08 21.96
C THR A 235 15.11 8.20 22.14
N GLU A 236 14.78 8.50 23.41
CA GLU A 236 13.99 9.66 23.83
C GLU A 236 14.95 10.83 24.11
N VAL A 237 14.97 11.84 23.24
CA VAL A 237 15.94 12.96 23.30
C VAL A 237 15.88 13.70 24.65
N ILE A 238 14.71 13.77 25.27
CA ILE A 238 14.52 14.43 26.57
C ILE A 238 15.24 13.70 27.72
N ASP A 239 15.39 12.38 27.64
CA ASP A 239 16.10 11.59 28.64
C ASP A 239 17.63 11.70 28.45
N GLU A 240 18.12 11.74 27.19
CA GLU A 240 19.53 12.03 26.86
C GLU A 240 19.98 13.42 27.36
N LEU A 241 19.10 14.42 27.23
CA LEU A 241 19.30 15.77 27.79
C LEU A 241 19.27 15.75 29.32
N ALA A 242 18.35 15.02 29.92
CA ALA A 242 18.23 14.90 31.38
C ALA A 242 19.44 14.21 32.03
N ILE A 243 19.99 13.18 31.38
CA ILE A 243 21.22 12.50 31.81
C ILE A 243 22.39 13.49 31.80
N ARG A 244 22.61 14.22 30.70
CA ARG A 244 23.71 15.20 30.61
C ARG A 244 23.50 16.44 31.51
N ALA A 245 22.27 16.77 31.86
CA ALA A 245 21.93 17.79 32.87
C ALA A 245 22.02 17.28 34.32
N GLY A 246 22.24 15.99 34.56
CA GLY A 246 22.30 15.41 35.91
C GLY A 246 20.94 15.24 36.61
N VAL A 247 19.84 15.30 35.87
CA VAL A 247 18.44 15.25 36.36
C VAL A 247 17.65 14.03 35.84
N GLY A 248 18.34 13.05 35.25
CA GLY A 248 17.74 11.85 34.63
C GLY A 248 16.73 11.12 35.50
N ASP A 249 17.05 10.85 36.77
CA ASP A 249 16.13 10.17 37.71
C ASP A 249 14.84 10.97 37.98
N GLN A 250 14.94 12.30 38.00
CA GLN A 250 13.80 13.20 38.20
C GLN A 250 12.89 13.20 36.97
N VAL A 251 13.49 13.34 35.77
CA VAL A 251 12.78 13.28 34.49
C VAL A 251 12.08 11.93 34.30
N LYS A 252 12.78 10.83 34.62
CA LYS A 252 12.20 9.48 34.60
C LYS A 252 11.01 9.34 35.55
N ALA A 253 11.11 9.83 36.80
CA ALA A 253 9.99 9.80 37.73
C ALA A 253 8.74 10.55 37.22
N ILE A 254 8.95 11.65 36.48
CA ILE A 254 7.86 12.40 35.83
C ILE A 254 7.28 11.63 34.64
N THR A 255 8.12 11.00 33.81
CA THR A 255 7.69 10.11 32.72
C THR A 255 6.85 8.94 33.25
N GLU A 256 7.26 8.31 34.37
CA GLU A 256 6.50 7.24 35.01
C GLU A 256 5.13 7.71 35.55
N ARG A 257 5.06 8.90 36.19
CA ARG A 257 3.78 9.51 36.61
C ARG A 257 2.83 9.72 35.43
N ALA A 258 3.35 10.24 34.32
CA ALA A 258 2.58 10.46 33.09
C ALA A 258 2.10 9.14 32.46
N MET A 259 2.94 8.10 32.44
CA MET A 259 2.57 6.77 31.96
C MET A 259 1.51 6.08 32.82
N ARG A 260 1.45 6.39 34.13
CA ARG A 260 0.37 5.95 35.05
C ARG A 260 -0.89 6.82 34.94
N GLY A 261 -0.86 7.94 34.21
CA GLY A 261 -1.98 8.86 34.04
C GLY A 261 -2.22 9.79 35.23
N GLU A 262 -1.20 10.01 36.08
CA GLU A 262 -1.27 10.92 37.24
C GLU A 262 -1.17 12.40 36.86
N ILE A 263 -0.62 12.69 35.68
CA ILE A 263 -0.46 14.01 35.06
C ILE A 263 -0.65 13.89 33.55
N ASP A 264 -1.04 14.97 32.89
CA ASP A 264 -1.20 14.97 31.43
C ASP A 264 0.15 15.14 30.68
N PHE A 265 0.12 14.99 29.34
CA PHE A 265 1.32 15.11 28.50
C PHE A 265 1.95 16.51 28.56
N CYS A 266 1.14 17.56 28.62
CA CYS A 266 1.58 18.95 28.65
C CYS A 266 2.15 19.33 30.03
N GLU A 267 1.58 18.81 31.12
CA GLU A 267 2.13 18.90 32.47
C GLU A 267 3.47 18.16 32.56
N SER A 268 3.51 16.90 32.12
CA SER A 268 4.73 16.09 32.06
C SER A 268 5.83 16.74 31.21
N PHE A 269 5.47 17.35 30.08
CA PHE A 269 6.41 18.11 29.25
C PHE A 269 6.95 19.35 29.98
N LYS A 270 6.08 20.15 30.60
CA LYS A 270 6.47 21.33 31.39
C LYS A 270 7.40 20.99 32.55
N GLU A 271 7.04 19.99 33.36
CA GLU A 271 7.86 19.55 34.49
C GLU A 271 9.23 19.06 34.03
N ARG A 272 9.32 18.22 32.98
CA ARG A 272 10.61 17.70 32.47
C ARG A 272 11.48 18.80 31.86
N VAL A 273 10.91 19.70 31.04
CA VAL A 273 11.66 20.81 30.42
C VAL A 273 12.19 21.79 31.47
N ALA A 274 11.45 22.04 32.55
CA ALA A 274 11.90 22.92 33.64
C ALA A 274 13.20 22.43 34.32
N LEU A 275 13.42 21.11 34.37
CA LEU A 275 14.62 20.51 34.95
C LEU A 275 15.87 20.66 34.07
N LEU A 276 15.73 20.91 32.77
CA LEU A 276 16.85 21.11 31.84
C LEU A 276 17.48 22.53 31.92
N LYS A 277 17.02 23.36 32.86
CA LYS A 277 17.47 24.74 33.02
C LYS A 277 18.96 24.85 33.33
N GLY A 278 19.67 25.65 32.53
CA GLY A 278 21.11 25.92 32.66
C GLY A 278 22.01 24.97 31.85
N LEU A 279 21.43 23.96 31.20
CA LEU A 279 22.14 23.11 30.24
C LEU A 279 22.62 23.95 29.04
N ASP A 280 23.82 23.67 28.57
CA ASP A 280 24.49 24.41 27.50
C ASP A 280 24.05 23.93 26.10
N GLU A 281 23.88 24.83 25.15
CA GLU A 281 23.47 24.50 23.77
C GLU A 281 24.44 23.54 23.07
N SER A 282 25.73 23.58 23.42
CA SER A 282 26.73 22.62 22.91
C SER A 282 26.37 21.15 23.20
N VAL A 283 25.63 20.88 24.27
CA VAL A 283 25.14 19.54 24.61
C VAL A 283 24.11 19.02 23.61
N MET A 284 23.24 19.89 23.08
CA MET A 284 22.28 19.47 22.05
C MET A 284 22.98 19.09 20.74
N ARG A 285 24.12 19.74 20.43
CA ARG A 285 24.94 19.39 19.27
C ARG A 285 25.61 18.03 19.44
N ASP A 286 26.22 17.77 20.60
CA ASP A 286 26.81 16.46 20.93
C ASP A 286 25.79 15.32 20.77
N ILE A 287 24.58 15.48 21.31
CA ILE A 287 23.51 14.50 21.15
C ILE A 287 23.12 14.34 19.68
N ALA A 288 22.92 15.45 18.95
CA ALA A 288 22.48 15.42 17.56
C ALA A 288 23.47 14.68 16.64
N GLU A 289 24.76 14.97 16.77
CA GLU A 289 25.83 14.35 15.98
C GLU A 289 25.94 12.83 16.25
N HIS A 290 25.57 12.37 17.44
CA HIS A 290 25.63 10.96 17.87
C HIS A 290 24.28 10.24 17.95
N LEU A 291 23.19 10.80 17.41
CA LEU A 291 21.86 10.19 17.47
C LEU A 291 21.84 8.76 16.89
N PRO A 292 21.38 7.74 17.63
CA PRO A 292 21.16 6.41 17.10
C PRO A 292 19.97 6.42 16.13
N ILE A 293 20.26 6.37 14.84
CA ILE A 293 19.25 6.36 13.77
C ILE A 293 18.65 4.96 13.66
N THR A 294 17.33 4.85 13.73
CA THR A 294 16.60 3.57 13.65
C THR A 294 16.95 2.78 12.39
N GLU A 295 17.11 1.45 12.51
CA GLU A 295 17.37 0.55 11.39
C GLU A 295 16.45 0.84 10.19
N GLY A 296 17.05 1.02 9.00
CA GLY A 296 16.33 1.19 7.74
C GLY A 296 15.89 2.62 7.40
N VAL A 297 15.99 3.59 8.32
CA VAL A 297 15.63 5.00 8.05
C VAL A 297 16.33 5.56 6.81
N GLU A 298 17.63 5.32 6.64
CA GLU A 298 18.39 5.87 5.50
C GLU A 298 17.86 5.35 4.15
N ARG A 299 17.58 4.04 4.07
CA ARG A 299 16.96 3.39 2.89
C ARG A 299 15.55 3.92 2.66
N LEU A 300 14.75 4.03 3.71
CA LEU A 300 13.38 4.53 3.65
C LEU A 300 13.35 5.97 3.09
N MET A 301 14.14 6.88 3.66
CA MET A 301 14.23 8.28 3.23
C MET A 301 14.73 8.40 1.79
N PHE A 302 15.80 7.66 1.42
CA PHE A 302 16.31 7.64 0.04
C PHE A 302 15.23 7.24 -0.98
N VAL A 303 14.47 6.18 -0.70
CA VAL A 303 13.40 5.71 -1.59
C VAL A 303 12.25 6.71 -1.61
N LEU A 304 11.75 7.18 -0.46
CA LEU A 304 10.65 8.13 -0.36
C LEU A 304 10.93 9.43 -1.14
N LYS A 305 12.08 10.09 -0.90
CA LYS A 305 12.45 11.32 -1.63
C LYS A 305 12.55 11.06 -3.13
N ARG A 306 13.14 9.93 -3.56
CA ARG A 306 13.30 9.59 -4.98
C ARG A 306 11.97 9.35 -5.71
N TYR A 307 10.97 8.79 -5.04
CA TYR A 307 9.63 8.60 -5.60
C TYR A 307 8.68 9.79 -5.38
N GLY A 308 9.22 10.93 -4.93
CA GLY A 308 8.48 12.20 -4.80
C GLY A 308 7.48 12.22 -3.64
N TYR A 309 7.74 11.46 -2.57
CA TYR A 309 6.99 11.63 -1.33
C TYR A 309 7.40 12.91 -0.62
N LYS A 310 6.41 13.61 -0.07
CA LYS A 310 6.61 14.66 0.91
C LYS A 310 6.72 14.04 2.29
N ILE A 311 7.74 14.44 3.03
CA ILE A 311 8.12 13.83 4.31
C ILE A 311 8.02 14.90 5.41
N ALA A 312 7.40 14.55 6.52
CA ALA A 312 7.28 15.41 7.70
C ALA A 312 7.66 14.68 8.99
N ILE A 313 8.30 15.41 9.91
CA ILE A 313 8.39 15.03 11.33
C ILE A 313 7.28 15.77 12.08
N LEU A 314 6.44 15.02 12.80
CA LEU A 314 5.38 15.53 13.69
C LEU A 314 5.60 14.93 15.08
N SER A 315 6.33 15.63 15.95
CA SER A 315 6.91 15.04 17.17
C SER A 315 6.62 15.81 18.46
N GLY A 316 6.59 15.07 19.57
CA GLY A 316 6.60 15.62 20.93
C GLY A 316 8.00 16.00 21.44
N GLY A 317 9.06 15.60 20.73
CA GLY A 317 10.45 16.02 21.00
C GLY A 317 10.71 17.46 20.57
N PHE A 318 11.98 17.77 20.27
CA PHE A 318 12.43 19.16 20.09
C PHE A 318 12.85 19.53 18.64
N THR A 319 12.53 20.76 18.23
CA THR A 319 12.79 21.28 16.87
C THR A 319 14.25 21.24 16.45
N TYR A 320 15.19 21.37 17.39
CA TYR A 320 16.63 21.29 17.14
C TYR A 320 17.02 19.98 16.42
N PHE A 321 16.61 18.85 17.00
CA PHE A 321 16.92 17.51 16.50
C PHE A 321 16.09 17.17 15.26
N GLY A 322 14.83 17.61 15.22
CA GLY A 322 13.99 17.51 14.02
C GLY A 322 14.62 18.22 12.82
N ASN A 323 15.19 19.41 13.00
CA ASN A 323 15.90 20.14 11.96
C ASN A 323 17.24 19.50 11.58
N TYR A 324 17.99 18.93 12.53
CA TYR A 324 19.19 18.15 12.21
C TYR A 324 18.87 16.93 11.33
N LEU A 325 17.83 16.17 11.67
CA LEU A 325 17.33 15.06 10.84
C LEU A 325 16.80 15.57 9.48
N LYS A 326 16.22 16.78 9.45
CA LYS A 326 15.76 17.44 8.22
C LYS A 326 16.89 17.69 7.24
N GLU A 327 18.01 18.25 7.72
CA GLU A 327 19.19 18.52 6.90
C GLU A 327 19.88 17.21 6.49
N LYS A 328 20.00 16.24 7.40
CA LYS A 328 20.62 14.93 7.15
C LYS A 328 19.89 14.09 6.10
N PHE A 329 18.55 14.12 6.08
CA PHE A 329 17.73 13.26 5.20
C PHE A 329 16.89 14.01 4.15
N GLY A 330 17.00 15.34 4.08
CA GLY A 330 16.25 16.16 3.12
C GLY A 330 14.73 16.17 3.35
N ILE A 331 14.29 16.10 4.61
CA ILE A 331 12.87 16.09 4.99
C ILE A 331 12.24 17.45 4.65
N ASP A 332 10.96 17.49 4.24
CA ASP A 332 10.31 18.72 3.78
C ASP A 332 9.83 19.58 4.96
N TYR A 333 9.21 18.94 5.98
CA TYR A 333 8.59 19.60 7.12
C TYR A 333 9.05 19.06 8.48
N VAL A 334 9.08 19.94 9.48
CA VAL A 334 9.34 19.60 10.89
C VAL A 334 8.40 20.43 11.75
N TYR A 335 7.62 19.75 12.59
CA TYR A 335 6.83 20.36 13.66
C TYR A 335 7.10 19.58 14.95
N ALA A 336 7.68 20.28 15.92
CA ALA A 336 8.10 19.76 17.21
C ALA A 336 8.11 20.91 18.24
N ASN A 337 8.39 20.64 19.50
CA ASN A 337 8.43 21.67 20.53
C ASN A 337 9.74 22.49 20.46
N GLN A 338 9.68 23.80 20.63
CA GLN A 338 10.88 24.65 20.64
C GLN A 338 11.32 24.94 22.07
N LEU A 339 12.55 24.55 22.43
CA LEU A 339 13.17 24.98 23.69
C LEU A 339 13.56 26.47 23.62
N GLU A 340 13.41 27.19 24.73
CA GLU A 340 13.89 28.57 24.83
C GLU A 340 15.37 28.56 25.26
N ILE A 341 16.20 29.23 24.45
CA ILE A 341 17.65 29.36 24.64
C ILE A 341 17.97 30.84 24.82
N VAL A 342 18.72 31.18 25.87
CA VAL A 342 19.23 32.53 26.14
C VAL A 342 20.70 32.41 26.55
N ASP A 343 21.57 33.27 26.01
CA ASP A 343 23.03 33.28 26.26
C ASP A 343 23.69 31.90 26.09
N GLY A 344 23.24 31.13 25.09
CA GLY A 344 23.73 29.78 24.78
C GLY A 344 23.24 28.69 25.73
N LYS A 345 22.22 28.94 26.57
CA LYS A 345 21.74 27.99 27.58
C LYS A 345 20.22 27.84 27.61
N LEU A 346 19.76 26.64 27.92
CA LEU A 346 18.34 26.34 28.10
C LEU A 346 17.79 27.08 29.33
N THR A 347 16.68 27.79 29.19
CA THR A 347 16.09 28.57 30.30
C THR A 347 15.22 27.73 31.24
N GLY A 348 14.91 26.49 30.86
CA GLY A 348 13.86 25.67 31.47
C GLY A 348 12.45 26.00 30.96
N ARG A 349 12.33 26.69 29.83
CA ARG A 349 11.05 27.04 29.18
C ARG A 349 11.05 26.60 27.71
N TYR A 350 9.87 26.68 27.10
CA TYR A 350 9.62 26.39 25.69
C TYR A 350 8.88 27.57 25.03
N LEU A 351 8.89 27.60 23.70
CA LEU A 351 8.26 28.63 22.87
C LEU A 351 7.15 28.00 22.01
N GLY A 352 6.05 28.74 21.81
CA GLY A 352 4.90 28.31 21.02
C GLY A 352 3.97 27.30 21.72
N ASP A 353 3.10 26.68 20.93
CA ASP A 353 2.16 25.66 21.40
C ASP A 353 2.86 24.30 21.58
N ILE A 354 2.40 23.50 22.55
CA ILE A 354 2.90 22.13 22.73
C ILE A 354 2.35 21.21 21.63
N VAL A 355 3.23 20.49 20.94
CA VAL A 355 2.87 19.45 19.96
C VAL A 355 2.45 18.16 20.70
N ASP A 356 1.19 18.12 21.13
CA ASP A 356 0.55 16.92 21.69
C ASP A 356 0.02 15.97 20.58
N GLY A 357 -0.56 14.84 20.98
CA GLY A 357 -1.13 13.87 20.05
C GLY A 357 -2.30 14.39 19.19
N LYS A 358 -3.11 15.31 19.71
CA LYS A 358 -4.15 15.98 18.91
C LYS A 358 -3.52 16.90 17.88
N ARG A 359 -2.51 17.67 18.30
CA ARG A 359 -1.78 18.61 17.44
C ARG A 359 -1.06 17.89 16.29
N LYS A 360 -0.48 16.71 16.52
CA LYS A 360 0.03 15.85 15.43
C LYS A 360 -1.04 15.52 14.39
N ALA A 361 -2.24 15.14 14.83
CA ALA A 361 -3.35 14.82 13.94
C ALA A 361 -3.93 16.05 13.20
N GLU A 362 -3.87 17.24 13.80
CA GLU A 362 -4.18 18.50 13.12
C GLU A 362 -3.13 18.84 12.05
N LEU A 363 -1.84 18.75 12.39
CA LEU A 363 -0.73 19.04 11.50
C LEU A 363 -0.69 18.09 10.29
N LEU A 364 -1.02 16.81 10.48
CA LEU A 364 -1.22 15.85 9.39
C LEU A 364 -2.31 16.31 8.40
N ARG A 365 -3.46 16.79 8.90
CA ARG A 365 -4.55 17.32 8.05
C ARG A 365 -4.14 18.62 7.35
N LEU A 366 -3.43 19.51 8.05
CA LEU A 366 -2.93 20.77 7.50
C LEU A 366 -1.93 20.52 6.37
N LEU A 367 -0.97 19.59 6.56
CA LEU A 367 -0.01 19.23 5.53
C LEU A 367 -0.67 18.55 4.33
N ALA A 368 -1.67 17.69 4.55
CA ALA A 368 -2.46 17.10 3.47
C ALA A 368 -3.16 18.19 2.62
N GLN A 369 -3.73 19.23 3.26
CA GLN A 369 -4.32 20.37 2.56
C GLN A 369 -3.27 21.23 1.82
N VAL A 370 -2.13 21.54 2.45
CA VAL A 370 -1.05 22.36 1.86
C VAL A 370 -0.42 21.68 0.64
N GLU A 371 -0.27 20.36 0.67
CA GLU A 371 0.27 19.57 -0.44
C GLU A 371 -0.79 19.14 -1.47
N ASN A 372 -2.07 19.47 -1.25
CA ASN A 372 -3.22 19.04 -2.05
C ASN A 372 -3.29 17.51 -2.25
N VAL A 373 -3.15 16.79 -1.13
CA VAL A 373 -3.15 15.32 -1.03
C VAL A 373 -4.39 14.88 -0.23
N ASP A 374 -5.17 13.92 -0.74
CA ASP A 374 -6.31 13.39 0.02
C ASP A 374 -5.83 12.67 1.29
N ILE A 375 -6.59 12.74 2.39
CA ILE A 375 -6.19 12.13 3.66
C ILE A 375 -5.98 10.61 3.53
N ALA A 376 -6.70 9.93 2.64
CA ALA A 376 -6.52 8.50 2.33
C ALA A 376 -5.18 8.19 1.60
N GLN A 377 -4.52 9.19 1.04
CA GLN A 377 -3.18 9.11 0.42
C GLN A 377 -2.04 9.42 1.42
N THR A 378 -2.37 9.74 2.67
CA THR A 378 -1.38 10.02 3.73
C THR A 378 -0.98 8.76 4.48
N ILE A 379 0.22 8.79 5.07
CA ILE A 379 0.80 7.76 5.93
C ILE A 379 1.22 8.42 7.24
N ALA A 380 1.00 7.74 8.36
CA ALA A 380 1.53 8.13 9.66
C ALA A 380 2.26 6.94 10.30
N VAL A 381 3.40 7.20 10.93
CA VAL A 381 4.23 6.20 11.62
C VAL A 381 4.67 6.72 12.98
N GLY A 382 4.58 5.89 14.02
CA GLY A 382 4.98 6.21 15.39
C GLY A 382 4.86 5.00 16.34
N ASP A 383 5.48 5.04 17.52
CA ASP A 383 5.44 3.95 18.51
C ASP A 383 4.32 4.10 19.56
N GLY A 384 3.84 5.34 19.74
CA GLY A 384 3.34 5.78 21.04
C GLY A 384 1.84 6.03 21.12
N ALA A 385 1.33 6.16 22.36
CA ALA A 385 -0.08 6.45 22.60
C ALA A 385 -0.45 7.92 22.26
N ASN A 386 0.55 8.80 22.24
CA ASN A 386 0.54 10.14 21.64
C ASN A 386 0.26 10.10 20.13
N ASP A 387 0.69 9.06 19.40
CA ASP A 387 0.52 8.99 17.95
C ASP A 387 -0.84 8.46 17.52
N LEU A 388 -1.57 7.74 18.38
CA LEU A 388 -2.86 7.14 18.01
C LEU A 388 -3.85 8.10 17.30
N PRO A 389 -4.02 9.38 17.69
CA PRO A 389 -4.86 10.31 16.94
C PRO A 389 -4.34 10.61 15.52
N MET A 390 -3.02 10.62 15.31
CA MET A 390 -2.38 10.79 14.01
C MET A 390 -2.49 9.52 13.17
N LEU A 391 -2.16 8.35 13.75
CA LEU A 391 -2.25 7.03 13.11
C LEU A 391 -3.70 6.72 12.65
N SER A 392 -4.69 7.01 13.49
CA SER A 392 -6.12 6.83 13.15
C SER A 392 -6.66 7.90 12.19
N THR A 393 -5.96 9.01 11.98
CA THR A 393 -6.33 10.04 11.01
C THR A 393 -5.78 9.74 9.61
N ALA A 394 -4.65 9.04 9.49
CA ALA A 394 -4.00 8.75 8.21
C ALA A 394 -4.70 7.66 7.39
N GLY A 395 -4.53 7.73 6.06
CA GLY A 395 -4.90 6.66 5.11
C GLY A 395 -4.04 5.39 5.22
N LEU A 396 -2.99 5.44 6.05
CA LEU A 396 -2.23 4.30 6.53
C LEU A 396 -1.55 4.66 7.86
N GLY A 397 -2.14 4.28 8.98
CA GLY A 397 -1.50 4.33 10.29
C GLY A 397 -0.69 3.07 10.57
N ILE A 398 0.62 3.22 10.78
CA ILE A 398 1.56 2.13 11.10
C ILE A 398 2.14 2.36 12.50
N ALA A 399 1.89 1.43 13.42
CA ALA A 399 2.57 1.40 14.70
C ALA A 399 3.97 0.75 14.53
N PHE A 400 5.04 1.44 14.93
CA PHE A 400 6.41 0.93 14.79
C PHE A 400 6.99 0.56 16.17
N HIS A 401 7.45 -0.69 16.33
CA HIS A 401 8.03 -1.27 17.56
C HIS A 401 7.20 -0.96 18.83
N ALA A 402 5.89 -0.89 18.63
CA ALA A 402 5.00 -0.11 19.48
C ALA A 402 4.54 -0.85 20.73
N LYS A 403 4.23 -0.10 21.78
CA LYS A 403 3.71 -0.64 23.05
C LYS A 403 2.37 -1.37 22.79
N PRO A 404 2.04 -2.51 23.44
CA PRO A 404 0.89 -3.35 23.05
C PRO A 404 -0.47 -2.65 22.97
N LYS A 405 -0.71 -1.63 23.80
CA LYS A 405 -1.91 -0.78 23.75
C LYS A 405 -2.02 0.00 22.43
N VAL A 406 -0.90 0.42 21.85
CA VAL A 406 -0.82 1.15 20.59
C VAL A 406 -1.04 0.18 19.42
N VAL A 407 -0.36 -0.97 19.42
CA VAL A 407 -0.56 -2.04 18.42
C VAL A 407 -2.04 -2.44 18.31
N ALA A 408 -2.72 -2.63 19.45
CA ALA A 408 -4.14 -3.01 19.49
C ALA A 408 -5.13 -1.93 18.98
N ASN A 409 -4.68 -0.67 18.82
CA ASN A 409 -5.50 0.45 18.33
C ASN A 409 -5.04 0.99 16.97
N ALA A 410 -3.87 0.57 16.48
CA ALA A 410 -3.37 0.92 15.16
C ALA A 410 -3.94 -0.01 14.09
N GLN A 411 -4.06 0.48 12.86
CA GLN A 411 -4.54 -0.34 11.74
C GLN A 411 -3.53 -1.42 11.35
N GLN A 412 -2.22 -1.17 11.55
CA GLN A 412 -1.12 -2.06 11.17
C GLN A 412 0.08 -1.83 12.10
N ALA A 413 0.98 -2.82 12.18
CA ALA A 413 2.20 -2.70 12.98
C ALA A 413 3.43 -3.33 12.29
N ILE A 414 4.61 -2.82 12.62
CA ILE A 414 5.93 -3.36 12.24
C ILE A 414 6.79 -3.45 13.50
N ASN A 415 7.20 -4.67 13.88
CA ASN A 415 7.90 -4.97 15.12
C ASN A 415 9.10 -5.93 14.93
N THR A 416 9.26 -6.56 13.76
CA THR A 416 10.29 -7.61 13.53
C THR A 416 11.47 -7.16 12.66
N ILE A 417 11.35 -5.99 12.04
CA ILE A 417 12.33 -5.40 11.11
C ILE A 417 12.47 -3.89 11.31
N GLY A 418 13.43 -3.28 10.61
CA GLY A 418 13.61 -1.83 10.55
C GLY A 418 12.47 -1.08 9.86
N LEU A 419 12.53 0.25 9.93
CA LEU A 419 11.52 1.19 9.46
C LEU A 419 11.32 1.15 7.93
N ASP A 420 12.33 0.68 7.18
CA ASP A 420 12.21 0.43 5.73
C ASP A 420 11.15 -0.62 5.38
N GLY A 421 10.68 -1.40 6.36
CA GLY A 421 9.50 -2.25 6.27
C GLY A 421 8.25 -1.55 5.72
N VAL A 422 8.10 -0.25 6.02
CA VAL A 422 7.03 0.61 5.49
C VAL A 422 6.96 0.55 3.96
N LEU A 423 8.09 0.44 3.26
CA LEU A 423 8.13 0.36 1.79
C LEU A 423 7.32 -0.83 1.26
N TYR A 424 7.35 -1.98 1.93
CA TYR A 424 6.59 -3.15 1.49
C TYR A 424 5.09 -3.03 1.79
N PHE A 425 4.70 -2.29 2.84
CA PHE A 425 3.29 -1.95 3.09
C PHE A 425 2.77 -0.94 2.03
N LEU A 426 3.65 -0.10 1.48
CA LEU A 426 3.37 0.75 0.32
C LEU A 426 3.38 -0.01 -1.03
N GLY A 427 3.72 -1.31 -1.02
CA GLY A 427 3.77 -2.14 -2.23
C GLY A 427 5.03 -1.99 -3.07
N PHE A 428 6.09 -1.35 -2.55
CA PHE A 428 7.40 -1.37 -3.22
C PHE A 428 7.97 -2.79 -3.26
N LYS A 429 8.74 -3.05 -4.31
CA LYS A 429 9.40 -4.34 -4.58
C LYS A 429 10.87 -4.07 -4.85
N ASP A 430 11.77 -4.87 -4.28
CA ASP A 430 13.23 -4.66 -4.39
C ASP A 430 13.72 -4.62 -5.86
N SER A 431 13.00 -5.27 -6.79
CA SER A 431 13.33 -5.23 -8.22
C SER A 431 13.07 -3.88 -8.91
N TYR A 432 12.31 -2.97 -8.27
CA TYR A 432 12.05 -1.62 -8.77
C TYR A 432 13.01 -0.58 -8.17
N LEU A 433 13.76 -0.95 -7.12
CA LEU A 433 14.67 -0.06 -6.42
C LEU A 433 16.07 -0.11 -7.05
N ASP A 434 16.76 1.03 -7.14
CA ASP A 434 18.20 1.09 -7.46
C ASP A 434 19.03 0.29 -6.45
N GLU A 435 20.29 -0.02 -6.76
CA GLU A 435 21.17 -0.80 -5.85
C GLU A 435 21.26 -0.21 -4.44
N ARG A 436 21.33 1.13 -4.31
CA ARG A 436 21.29 1.82 -3.00
C ARG A 436 19.97 1.65 -2.25
N GLY A 437 18.87 1.35 -2.94
CA GLY A 437 17.58 1.00 -2.34
C GLY A 437 17.37 -0.52 -2.16
N LYS A 438 18.35 -1.37 -2.51
CA LYS A 438 18.31 -2.83 -2.29
C LYS A 438 19.07 -3.28 -1.04
N LEU A 439 19.91 -2.43 -0.46
CA LEU A 439 20.73 -2.68 0.75
C LEU A 439 19.87 -2.89 2.02
#